data_AF-A0A7S1N5J7-F1
#
_entry.id   AF-A0A7S1N5J7-F1
#
_cell.length_a   1.000
_cell.length_b   1.000
_cell.length_c   1.000
_cell.angle_alpha   90.00
_cell.angle_beta   90.00
_cell.angle_gamma   90.00
#
_symmetry.space_group_name_H-M   'P 1'
#
loop_
_entity.id
_entity.type
_entity.pdbx_description
1 polymer ?
#
loop_
_entity_poly.entity_id
_entity_poly.type
_entity_poly.pdbx_seq_one_letter_code
_entity_poly.pdbx_strand_id
1 'polypeptide(L)'
;MGLQAAWYLSFALLCILIETTIVTISNVVPRKDIAGCIMDAHDSKFSYHEGLYHWFAASYGTCREPSGHSGCASIKIGGCGFQTNHNVTLFTSPDLVTW
;
A
#
# COMPACT_ATOMS: atom_id res chain seq x y z
N MET A 1 27.57 25.22 -39.29
CA MET A 1 27.89 24.18 -38.28
C MET A 1 27.20 24.47 -36.95
N GLY A 2 25.86 24.59 -36.91
CA GLY A 2 25.14 25.08 -35.71
C GLY A 2 23.83 24.38 -35.34
N LEU A 3 23.39 23.38 -36.11
CA LEU A 3 22.10 22.69 -35.91
C LEU A 3 22.21 21.37 -35.15
N GLN A 4 23.43 20.87 -34.89
CA GLN A 4 23.66 19.56 -34.28
C GLN A 4 23.68 19.62 -32.74
N ALA A 5 23.98 20.77 -32.15
CA ALA A 5 24.09 20.94 -30.69
C ALA A 5 22.73 21.00 -29.95
N ALA A 6 21.67 21.45 -30.62
CA ALA A 6 20.34 21.60 -30.01
C ALA A 6 19.68 20.25 -29.65
N TRP A 7 19.93 19.21 -30.43
CA TRP A 7 19.33 17.88 -30.23
C TRP A 7 19.90 17.13 -29.03
N TYR A 8 21.18 17.33 -28.71
CA TYR A 8 21.82 16.70 -27.55
C TYR A 8 21.35 17.28 -26.22
N LEU A 9 21.06 18.59 -26.17
CA LEU A 9 20.53 19.26 -24.99
C LEU A 9 19.11 18.80 -24.64
N SER A 10 18.26 18.59 -25.64
CA SER A 10 16.89 18.09 -25.41
C SER A 10 16.85 16.63 -24.95
N PHE A 11 17.78 15.79 -25.39
CA PHE A 11 17.86 14.39 -24.96
C PHE A 11 18.43 14.25 -23.53
N ALA A 12 19.38 15.11 -23.15
CA ALA A 12 19.94 15.13 -21.80
C ALA A 12 18.94 15.63 -20.75
N LEU A 13 18.02 16.53 -21.10
CA LEU A 13 16.99 17.06 -20.20
C LEU A 13 15.87 16.04 -19.91
N LEU A 14 15.62 15.10 -20.82
CA LEU A 14 14.59 14.06 -20.68
C LEU A 14 14.96 12.97 -19.65
N CYS A 15 16.24 12.82 -19.33
CA CYS A 15 16.75 11.76 -18.43
C CYS A 15 16.77 12.16 -16.93
N ILE A 16 16.29 13.34 -16.52
CA ILE A 16 16.63 13.93 -15.20
C ILE A 16 15.54 13.75 -14.12
N LEU A 17 14.35 13.20 -14.41
CA LEU A 17 13.30 13.07 -13.39
C LEU A 17 12.98 11.61 -13.07
N ILE A 18 13.97 10.87 -12.60
CA ILE A 18 13.72 9.63 -11.85
C ILE A 18 13.82 9.97 -10.37
N GLU A 19 12.69 10.34 -9.77
CA GLU A 19 12.58 10.43 -8.32
C GLU A 19 12.48 9.02 -7.75
N THR A 20 13.50 8.59 -7.02
CA THR A 20 13.45 7.34 -6.25
C THR A 20 13.15 7.70 -4.80
N THR A 21 12.11 7.09 -4.24
CA THR A 21 11.77 7.23 -2.82
C THR A 21 12.07 5.92 -2.12
N ILE A 22 12.77 6.00 -0.99
CA ILE A 22 12.99 4.84 -0.12
C ILE A 22 11.69 4.56 0.63
N VAL A 23 11.05 3.44 0.32
CA VAL A 23 9.86 2.96 1.03
C VAL A 23 10.30 2.08 2.19
N THR A 24 10.05 2.52 3.43
CA THR A 24 10.29 1.70 4.62
C THR A 24 8.99 1.07 5.09
N ILE A 25 8.90 -0.26 5.08
CA ILE A 25 7.74 -1.01 5.59
C ILE A 25 8.09 -1.56 6.97
N SER A 26 7.25 -1.26 7.95
CA SER A 26 7.39 -1.70 9.33
C SER A 26 6.24 -2.62 9.72
N ASN A 27 6.57 -3.74 10.38
CA ASN A 27 5.60 -4.64 11.00
C ASN A 27 5.50 -4.44 12.52
N VAL A 28 6.21 -3.45 13.08
CA VAL A 28 6.19 -3.18 14.54
C VAL A 28 5.19 -2.10 14.94
N VAL A 29 4.73 -1.28 13.99
CA VAL A 29 3.70 -0.26 14.21
C VAL A 29 2.61 -0.39 13.14
N PRO A 30 1.32 -0.20 13.47
CA PRO A 30 0.26 -0.22 12.48
C PRO A 30 0.47 0.85 11.41
N ARG A 31 0.20 0.50 10.15
CA ARG A 31 0.14 1.47 9.05
C ARG A 31 -1.10 2.34 9.21
N LYS A 32 -0.97 3.62 8.84
CA LYS A 32 -2.06 4.60 8.88
C LYS A 32 -2.27 5.26 7.52
N ASP A 33 -3.51 5.63 7.25
CA ASP A 33 -3.88 6.45 6.09
C ASP A 33 -3.58 7.95 6.33
N ILE A 34 -3.84 8.79 5.33
CA ILE A 34 -3.71 10.25 5.43
C ILE A 34 -4.61 10.90 6.50
N ALA A 35 -5.67 10.22 6.94
CA ALA A 35 -6.53 10.67 8.04
C ALA A 35 -5.96 10.25 9.42
N GLY A 36 -4.88 9.48 9.45
CA GLY A 36 -4.27 8.96 10.67
C GLY A 36 -4.98 7.73 11.25
N CYS A 37 -5.95 7.16 10.52
CA CYS A 37 -6.67 5.95 10.90
C CYS A 37 -5.81 4.72 10.61
N ILE A 38 -5.90 3.69 11.46
CA ILE A 38 -5.21 2.42 11.20
C ILE A 38 -5.85 1.77 9.97
N MET A 39 -5.01 1.35 9.03
CA MET A 39 -5.45 0.64 7.84
C MET A 39 -5.76 -0.82 8.18
N ASP A 40 -7.05 -1.14 8.28
CA ASP A 40 -7.57 -2.50 8.48
C ASP A 40 -7.57 -3.27 7.14
N ALA A 41 -6.37 -3.74 6.77
CA ALA A 41 -6.06 -4.30 5.47
C ALA A 41 -5.40 -5.69 5.59
N HIS A 42 -6.21 -6.74 5.58
CA HIS A 42 -5.78 -8.13 5.70
C HIS A 42 -5.99 -8.92 4.39
N ASP A 43 -5.27 -10.06 4.26
CA ASP A 43 -5.45 -11.06 3.19
C ASP A 43 -5.61 -10.48 1.78
N SER A 44 -4.68 -9.60 1.45
CA SER A 44 -4.90 -8.61 0.41
C SER A 44 -4.24 -8.92 -0.93
N LYS A 45 -4.62 -8.15 -1.96
CA LYS A 45 -3.92 -8.07 -3.26
C LYS A 45 -3.68 -6.63 -3.69
N PHE A 46 -2.58 -6.44 -4.43
CA PHE A 46 -2.24 -5.16 -5.05
C PHE A 46 -2.38 -5.22 -6.56
N SER A 47 -2.79 -4.10 -7.16
CA SER A 47 -2.69 -3.85 -8.59
C SER A 47 -2.22 -2.42 -8.85
N TYR A 48 -1.40 -2.21 -9.87
CA TYR A 48 -0.99 -0.88 -10.31
C TYR A 48 -1.74 -0.50 -11.59
N HIS A 49 -2.45 0.62 -11.56
CA HIS A 49 -3.24 1.11 -12.68
C HIS A 49 -3.25 2.65 -12.67
N GLU A 50 -3.09 3.26 -13.85
CA GLU A 50 -3.18 4.73 -14.03
C GLU A 50 -2.32 5.55 -13.06
N GLY A 51 -1.11 5.07 -12.72
CA GLY A 51 -0.22 5.80 -11.82
C GLY A 51 -0.50 5.56 -10.33
N LEU A 52 -1.44 4.67 -9.97
CA LEU A 52 -1.84 4.40 -8.61
C LEU A 52 -1.74 2.92 -8.25
N TYR A 53 -1.20 2.65 -7.07
CA TYR A 53 -1.32 1.38 -6.39
C TYR A 53 -2.70 1.28 -5.78
N HIS A 54 -3.40 0.20 -6.10
CA HIS A 54 -4.70 -0.15 -5.54
C HIS A 54 -4.51 -1.37 -4.66
N TRP A 55 -4.91 -1.25 -3.40
CA TRP A 55 -4.77 -2.28 -2.40
C TRP A 55 -6.15 -2.74 -1.94
N PHE A 56 -6.55 -3.92 -2.42
CA PHE A 56 -7.82 -4.55 -2.03
C PHE A 56 -7.55 -5.50 -0.88
N ALA A 57 -8.24 -5.29 0.24
CA ALA A 57 -8.01 -6.04 1.46
C ALA A 57 -9.30 -6.35 2.21
N ALA A 58 -9.33 -7.48 2.91
CA ALA A 58 -10.39 -7.78 3.85
C ALA A 58 -10.23 -6.91 5.10
N SER A 59 -11.32 -6.31 5.55
CA SER A 59 -11.38 -5.59 6.82
C SER A 59 -11.94 -6.48 7.90
N TYR A 60 -11.17 -6.61 8.99
CA TYR A 60 -11.54 -7.41 10.16
C TYR A 60 -12.37 -6.61 11.17
N GLY A 61 -12.53 -5.31 10.94
CA GLY A 61 -13.40 -4.39 11.67
C GLY A 61 -12.92 -4.14 13.09
N THR A 62 -13.84 -4.15 14.05
CA THR A 62 -13.52 -3.99 15.48
C THR A 62 -12.92 -5.24 16.10
N CYS A 63 -12.53 -6.23 15.28
CA CYS A 63 -11.93 -7.42 15.83
C CYS A 63 -10.53 -7.10 16.38
N ARG A 64 -10.35 -7.35 17.67
CA ARG A 64 -9.08 -7.15 18.35
C ARG A 64 -8.60 -8.50 18.84
N GLU A 65 -7.56 -9.03 18.20
CA GLU A 65 -6.92 -10.22 18.73
C GLU A 65 -6.36 -9.94 20.13
N PRO A 66 -6.53 -10.90 21.07
CA PRO A 66 -5.95 -10.77 22.40
C PRO A 66 -4.41 -10.72 22.28
N SER A 67 -3.80 -9.90 23.13
CA SER A 67 -2.35 -9.76 23.18
C SER A 67 -1.68 -11.10 23.48
N GLY A 68 -0.67 -11.49 22.69
CA GLY A 68 0.12 -12.70 22.92
C GLY A 68 0.50 -13.43 21.65
N HIS A 69 1.13 -14.58 21.81
CA HIS A 69 1.61 -15.43 20.70
C HIS A 69 0.50 -16.21 20.00
N SER A 70 -0.76 -16.04 20.41
CA SER A 70 -1.86 -16.78 19.84
C SER A 70 -2.21 -16.29 18.44
N GLY A 71 -2.14 -14.99 18.13
CA GLY A 71 -2.54 -14.48 16.82
C GLY A 71 -3.80 -15.17 16.25
N CYS A 72 -3.75 -15.53 14.96
CA CYS A 72 -4.73 -16.34 14.24
C CYS A 72 -4.90 -17.80 14.74
N ALA A 73 -4.42 -18.20 15.92
CA ALA A 73 -4.37 -19.61 16.36
C ALA A 73 -5.75 -20.28 16.53
N SER A 74 -6.84 -19.52 16.53
CA SER A 74 -8.20 -20.05 16.60
C SER A 74 -8.97 -19.81 15.30
N ILE A 75 -8.48 -20.39 14.21
CA ILE A 75 -9.11 -20.34 12.88
C ILE A 75 -10.46 -21.07 12.92
N LYS A 76 -11.54 -20.31 13.00
CA LYS A 76 -12.92 -20.84 12.92
C LYS A 76 -13.83 -19.81 12.28
N ILE A 77 -14.86 -20.27 11.59
CA ILE A 77 -15.91 -19.38 11.06
C ILE A 77 -16.53 -18.59 12.23
N GLY A 78 -16.66 -17.27 12.04
CA GLY A 78 -17.11 -16.34 13.07
C GLY A 78 -16.01 -15.87 14.03
N GLY A 79 -14.79 -16.40 13.90
CA GLY A 79 -13.62 -15.97 14.64
C GLY A 79 -13.04 -14.64 14.15
N CYS A 80 -12.04 -14.13 14.87
CA CYS A 80 -11.36 -12.90 14.47
C CYS A 80 -10.65 -13.08 13.14
N GLY A 81 -10.98 -12.25 12.15
CA GLY A 81 -10.44 -12.40 10.80
C GLY A 81 -10.98 -13.58 9.97
N PHE A 82 -11.99 -14.29 10.48
CA PHE A 82 -12.56 -15.48 9.82
C PHE A 82 -14.08 -15.38 9.71
N GLN A 83 -14.56 -14.22 9.27
CA GLN A 83 -15.96 -13.98 8.94
C GLN A 83 -16.23 -14.34 7.48
N THR A 84 -17.44 -14.78 7.17
CA THR A 84 -17.83 -15.07 5.78
C THR A 84 -18.40 -13.84 5.04
N ASN A 85 -18.49 -12.72 5.74
CA ASN A 85 -19.07 -11.46 5.27
C ASN A 85 -18.14 -10.26 5.53
N HIS A 86 -16.83 -10.45 5.36
CA HIS A 86 -15.88 -9.35 5.46
C HIS A 86 -16.21 -8.23 4.46
N ASN A 87 -16.09 -6.99 4.94
CA ASN A 87 -15.99 -5.88 4.03
C ASN A 87 -14.67 -5.99 3.26
N VAL A 88 -14.70 -5.66 1.97
CA VAL A 88 -13.50 -5.49 1.16
C VAL A 88 -13.24 -3.99 1.04
N THR A 89 -12.12 -3.54 1.57
CA THR A 89 -11.70 -2.14 1.54
C THR A 89 -10.65 -1.95 0.45
N LEU A 90 -10.72 -0.79 -0.22
CA LEU A 90 -9.75 -0.34 -1.20
C LEU A 90 -8.97 0.84 -0.61
N PHE A 91 -7.65 0.70 -0.55
CA PHE A 91 -6.73 1.81 -0.30
C PHE A 91 -5.97 2.13 -1.59
N THR A 92 -5.65 3.40 -1.80
CA THR A 92 -4.90 3.84 -2.99
C THR A 92 -3.67 4.63 -2.61
N SER A 93 -2.57 4.43 -3.32
CA SER A 93 -1.33 5.14 -3.04
C SER A 93 -0.59 5.47 -4.34
N PRO A 94 0.03 6.65 -4.45
CA PRO A 94 0.94 6.95 -5.57
C PRO A 94 2.35 6.36 -5.36
N ASP A 95 2.73 6.06 -4.12
CA ASP A 95 4.15 5.87 -3.73
C ASP A 95 4.38 4.69 -2.75
N LEU A 96 3.34 3.93 -2.39
CA LEU A 96 3.31 2.88 -1.36
C LEU A 96 3.58 3.35 0.07
N VAL A 97 3.71 4.66 0.30
CA VAL A 97 3.98 5.30 1.59
C VAL A 97 2.75 6.05 2.08
N THR A 98 2.19 6.89 1.21
CA THR A 98 1.01 7.74 1.44
C THR A 98 -0.23 7.02 0.95
N TRP A 99 -1.17 6.71 1.83
CA TRP A 99 -2.37 5.90 1.57
C TRP A 99 -3.66 6.65 1.91
#